data_AF-A0A3D0JLM0-F1
#
_entry.id   AF-A0A3D0JLM0-F1
#
_cell.length_a   1.000
_cell.length_b   1.000
_cell.length_c   1.000
_cell.angle_alpha   90.00
_cell.angle_beta   90.00
_cell.angle_gamma   90.00
#
_symmetry.space_group_name_H-M   'P 1'
#
loop_
_entity.id
_entity.type
_entity.pdbx_description
1 polymer ?
#
loop_
_entity_poly.entity_id
_entity_poly.type
_entity_poly.pdbx_seq_one_letter_code
_entity_poly.pdbx_strand_id
1 'polypeptide(L)'
;GLFENLVKECFEEAGISETQANQAIATGTISYRHTDGRGLKRDILYCYDLELPDSFMPVCHDGEVESFQRLPIDEVLSIIAKSDAFKYNCNLVIIDFAIRHGVLTGDNTPEYAMLCERRNQLGG
;
A
#
# COMPACT_ATOMS: atom_id res chain seq x y z
N GLY A 1 -15.67 9.82 -7.68
CA GLY A 1 -14.97 8.75 -8.43
C GLY A 1 -13.78 8.24 -7.62
N LEU A 2 -13.10 7.16 -8.05
CA LEU A 2 -11.96 6.58 -7.30
C LEU A 2 -10.84 7.60 -7.06
N PHE A 3 -10.50 8.39 -8.07
CA PHE A 3 -9.46 9.41 -7.97
C PHE A 3 -9.89 10.61 -7.10
N GLU A 4 -11.14 11.04 -7.20
CA GLU A 4 -11.68 12.07 -6.30
C GLU A 4 -11.64 11.62 -4.83
N ASN A 5 -11.92 10.34 -4.57
CA ASN A 5 -11.79 9.78 -3.23
C ASN A 5 -10.32 9.79 -2.77
N LEU A 6 -9.38 9.36 -3.62
CA LEU A 6 -7.95 9.42 -3.32
C LEU A 6 -7.53 10.84 -2.90
N VAL A 7 -7.90 11.86 -3.69
CA VAL A 7 -7.55 13.26 -3.39
C VAL A 7 -8.15 13.72 -2.05
N LYS A 8 -9.40 13.34 -1.76
CA LYS A 8 -10.06 13.64 -0.49
C LYS A 8 -9.32 13.01 0.70
N GLU A 9 -9.13 11.69 0.69
CA GLU A 9 -8.49 10.96 1.79
C GLU A 9 -7.02 11.39 1.98
N CYS A 10 -6.30 11.67 0.89
CA CYS A 10 -4.94 12.21 0.95
C CYS A 10 -4.85 13.48 1.81
N PHE A 11 -5.83 14.38 1.70
CA PHE A 11 -5.90 15.57 2.52
C PHE A 11 -6.36 15.25 3.95
N GLU A 12 -7.45 14.50 4.11
CA GLU A 12 -8.06 14.23 5.42
C GLU A 12 -7.12 13.41 6.33
N GLU A 13 -6.55 12.32 5.83
CA GLU A 13 -5.74 11.42 6.63
C GLU A 13 -4.31 11.93 6.82
N ALA A 14 -3.71 12.57 5.80
CA ALA A 14 -2.27 12.85 5.77
C ALA A 14 -1.88 14.29 5.39
N GLY A 15 -2.83 15.19 5.13
CA GLY A 15 -2.54 16.59 4.81
C GLY A 15 -1.82 16.77 3.46
N ILE A 16 -1.90 15.77 2.58
CA ILE A 16 -1.37 15.84 1.22
C ILE A 16 -2.31 16.77 0.43
N SER A 17 -1.76 17.88 -0.08
CA SER A 17 -2.56 18.86 -0.82
C SER A 17 -3.13 18.27 -2.12
N GLU A 18 -4.23 18.83 -2.61
CA GLU A 18 -4.81 18.45 -3.90
C GLU A 18 -3.78 18.54 -5.05
N THR A 19 -2.92 19.56 -5.05
CA THR A 19 -1.86 19.70 -6.08
C THR A 19 -0.87 18.54 -6.04
N GLN A 20 -0.52 18.04 -4.85
CA GLN A 20 0.35 16.86 -4.71
C GLN A 20 -0.40 15.57 -5.06
N ALA A 21 -1.61 15.38 -4.53
CA ALA A 21 -2.41 14.18 -4.79
C ALA A 21 -2.72 13.99 -6.29
N ASN A 22 -2.86 15.08 -7.04
CA ASN A 22 -3.04 15.05 -8.50
C ASN A 22 -1.82 14.50 -9.27
N GLN A 23 -0.65 14.37 -8.62
CA GLN A 23 0.54 13.76 -9.22
C GLN A 23 0.59 12.24 -9.03
N ALA A 24 -0.37 11.67 -8.29
CA ALA A 24 -0.41 10.23 -8.03
C ALA A 24 -0.62 9.44 -9.34
N ILE A 25 0.16 8.38 -9.50
CA ILE A 25 0.13 7.51 -10.68
C ILE A 25 -0.57 6.21 -10.31
N ALA A 26 -1.63 5.85 -11.03
CA ALA A 26 -2.27 4.56 -10.86
C ALA A 26 -1.31 3.42 -11.24
N THR A 27 -1.08 2.47 -10.32
CA THR A 27 -0.13 1.37 -10.50
C THR A 27 -0.78 0.01 -10.71
N GLY A 28 -2.11 -0.04 -10.65
CA GLY A 28 -2.90 -1.24 -10.93
C GLY A 28 -3.86 -1.55 -9.79
N THR A 29 -4.21 -2.83 -9.68
CA THR A 29 -5.07 -3.32 -8.62
C THR A 29 -4.52 -4.57 -7.96
N ILE A 30 -4.87 -4.76 -6.69
CA ILE A 30 -4.59 -5.97 -5.93
C ILE A 30 -5.92 -6.59 -5.55
N SER A 31 -6.14 -7.84 -5.95
CA SER A 31 -7.33 -8.60 -5.57
C SER A 31 -6.96 -9.62 -4.52
N TYR A 32 -7.70 -9.65 -3.41
CA TYR A 32 -7.46 -10.64 -2.36
C TYR A 32 -8.77 -11.15 -1.76
N ARG A 33 -8.65 -12.32 -1.15
CA ARG A 33 -9.76 -12.98 -0.45
C ARG A 33 -9.39 -13.11 1.03
N HIS A 34 -10.32 -12.78 1.91
CA HIS A 34 -10.15 -12.99 3.33
C HIS A 34 -11.46 -13.43 3.98
N THR A 35 -11.38 -14.14 5.10
CA THR A 35 -12.54 -14.46 5.93
C THR A 35 -12.49 -13.62 7.19
N ASP A 36 -13.62 -13.03 7.58
CA ASP A 36 -13.76 -12.27 8.82
C ASP A 36 -14.67 -12.99 9.82
N GLY A 37 -14.80 -14.32 9.69
CA GLY A 37 -15.69 -15.16 10.51
C GLY A 37 -17.17 -15.08 10.12
N ARG A 38 -17.59 -14.13 9.27
CA ARG A 38 -18.97 -14.01 8.77
C ARG A 38 -19.15 -14.52 7.34
N GLY A 39 -18.05 -14.82 6.66
CA GLY A 39 -18.04 -15.34 5.30
C GLY A 39 -16.76 -14.99 4.55
N LEU A 40 -16.69 -15.41 3.29
CA LEU A 40 -15.60 -15.07 2.39
C LEU A 40 -15.85 -13.69 1.80
N LYS A 41 -14.93 -12.75 2.03
CA LYS A 41 -14.86 -11.45 1.37
C LYS A 41 -13.86 -11.47 0.23
N ARG A 42 -14.16 -10.72 -0.82
CA ARG A 42 -13.33 -10.52 -1.99
C ARG A 42 -13.20 -9.02 -2.21
N ASP A 43 -12.01 -8.49 -1.99
CA ASP A 43 -11.75 -7.06 -2.07
C ASP A 43 -10.80 -6.76 -3.22
N ILE A 44 -10.93 -5.56 -3.79
CA ILE A 44 -10.04 -5.01 -4.80
C ILE A 44 -9.49 -3.70 -4.25
N LEU A 45 -8.17 -3.60 -4.16
CA LEU A 45 -7.46 -2.38 -3.82
C LEU A 45 -7.04 -1.70 -5.14
N TYR A 46 -7.38 -0.42 -5.30
CA TYR A 46 -6.86 0.42 -6.38
C TYR A 46 -5.61 1.12 -5.86
N CYS A 47 -4.46 0.81 -6.44
CA CYS A 47 -3.17 1.26 -5.94
C CYS A 47 -2.67 2.46 -6.73
N TYR A 48 -2.04 3.39 -6.01
CA TYR A 48 -1.42 4.58 -6.55
C TYR A 48 -0.06 4.76 -5.90
N ASP A 49 0.91 5.23 -6.69
CA ASP A 49 2.19 5.70 -6.19
C ASP A 49 2.20 7.24 -6.23
N LEU A 50 2.72 7.86 -5.17
CA LEU A 50 2.90 9.29 -5.08
C LEU A 50 4.29 9.57 -4.51
N GLU A 51 5.12 10.26 -5.29
CA GLU A 51 6.40 10.77 -4.83
C GLU A 51 6.16 12.11 -4.11
N LEU A 52 6.74 12.26 -2.92
CA LEU A 52 6.59 13.44 -2.09
C LEU A 52 7.95 14.11 -1.87
N PRO A 53 8.00 15.45 -1.72
CA PRO A 53 9.23 16.13 -1.35
C PRO A 53 9.79 15.62 -0.02
N ASP A 54 11.11 15.56 0.13
CA ASP A 54 11.77 15.18 1.39
C ASP A 54 11.37 16.05 2.59
N SER A 55 10.95 17.29 2.32
CA SER A 55 10.50 18.25 3.34
C SER A 55 9.02 18.08 3.74
N PHE A 56 8.28 17.17 3.11
CA PHE A 56 6.87 16.96 3.41
C PHE A 56 6.71 16.34 4.80
N MET A 57 5.78 16.89 5.59
CA MET A 57 5.41 16.38 6.90
C MET A 57 3.90 16.12 6.91
N PRO A 58 3.47 14.85 7.06
CA PRO A 58 2.06 14.51 7.05
C PRO A 58 1.35 15.03 8.29
N VAL A 59 0.10 15.42 8.13
CA VAL A 59 -0.78 15.93 9.19
C VAL A 59 -2.15 15.29 9.05
N CYS A 60 -2.62 14.62 10.11
CA CYS A 60 -3.98 14.10 10.13
C CYS A 60 -4.98 15.21 10.48
N HIS A 61 -6.02 15.37 9.66
CA HIS A 61 -7.02 16.42 9.79
C HIS A 61 -8.36 15.94 10.35
N ASP A 62 -8.68 14.65 10.23
CA ASP A 62 -9.95 14.05 10.68
C ASP A 62 -9.84 13.21 11.96
N GLY A 63 -8.61 12.87 12.37
CA GLY A 63 -8.31 12.07 13.56
C GLY A 63 -8.29 10.56 13.32
N GLU A 64 -8.37 10.08 12.07
CA GLU A 64 -8.29 8.65 11.77
C GLU A 64 -6.88 8.07 11.92
N VAL A 65 -5.84 8.90 11.81
CA VAL A 65 -4.43 8.52 11.95
C VAL A 65 -3.83 9.08 13.23
N GLU A 66 -3.33 8.19 14.09
CA GLU A 66 -2.68 8.56 15.35
C GLU A 66 -1.29 9.20 15.15
N SER A 67 -0.48 8.63 14.26
CA SER A 67 0.88 9.12 13.99
C SER A 67 1.44 8.63 12.67
N PHE A 68 2.52 9.29 12.21
CA PHE A 68 3.26 8.95 11.01
C PHE A 68 4.72 8.64 11.31
N GLN A 69 5.29 7.70 10.56
CA GLN A 69 6.72 7.39 10.59
C GLN A 69 7.26 7.25 9.16
N ARG A 70 8.41 7.87 8.89
CA ARG A 70 9.14 7.72 7.63
C ARG A 70 10.23 6.68 7.82
N LEU A 71 10.17 5.57 7.08
CA LEU A 71 11.11 4.46 7.19
C LEU A 71 11.75 4.13 5.83
N PRO A 72 13.01 3.69 5.82
CA PRO A 72 13.60 3.00 4.68
C PRO A 72 12.80 1.75 4.29
N ILE A 73 12.73 1.44 2.99
CA ILE A 73 11.91 0.32 2.49
C ILE A 73 12.36 -1.04 3.03
N ASP A 74 13.65 -1.24 3.26
CA ASP A 74 14.22 -2.44 3.86
C ASP A 74 13.77 -2.64 5.32
N GLU A 75 13.63 -1.55 6.09
CA GLU A 75 13.05 -1.61 7.43
C GLU A 75 11.57 -1.99 7.39
N VAL A 76 10.78 -1.40 6.48
CA VAL A 76 9.37 -1.75 6.31
C VAL A 76 9.21 -3.24 5.95
N LEU A 77 10.01 -3.74 5.01
CA LEU A 77 9.99 -5.16 4.63
C LEU A 77 10.42 -6.08 5.79
N SER A 78 11.39 -5.65 6.61
CA SER A 78 11.78 -6.38 7.82
C SER A 78 10.65 -6.44 8.85
N ILE A 79 9.84 -5.37 9.01
CA ILE A 79 8.67 -5.37 9.90
C ILE A 79 7.62 -6.37 9.41
N ILE A 80 7.33 -6.39 8.10
CA ILE A 80 6.40 -7.33 7.47
C ILE A 80 6.86 -8.78 7.69
N ALA A 81 8.15 -9.05 7.55
CA ALA A 81 8.69 -10.41 7.67
C ALA A 81 8.69 -10.95 9.11
N LYS A 82 8.66 -10.08 10.12
CA LYS A 82 8.91 -10.45 11.52
C LYS A 82 7.73 -10.20 12.47
N SER A 83 6.67 -9.53 12.00
CA SER A 83 5.56 -9.11 12.85
C SER A 83 4.26 -8.94 12.08
N ASP A 84 3.15 -8.84 12.83
CA ASP A 84 1.82 -8.50 12.32
C ASP A 84 1.46 -7.02 12.55
N ALA A 85 2.47 -6.13 12.57
CA ALA A 85 2.28 -4.70 12.87
C ALA A 85 1.44 -3.96 11.81
N PHE A 86 1.44 -4.45 10.57
CA PHE A 86 0.62 -3.93 9.49
C PHE A 86 -0.65 -4.76 9.31
N LYS A 87 -1.74 -4.10 8.92
CA LYS A 87 -2.95 -4.79 8.44
C LYS A 87 -2.58 -5.68 7.25
N TYR A 88 -3.22 -6.84 7.16
CA TYR A 88 -2.94 -7.83 6.10
C TYR A 88 -2.96 -7.23 4.68
N ASN A 89 -3.95 -6.38 4.38
CA ASN A 89 -4.07 -5.74 3.08
C ASN A 89 -2.96 -4.71 2.81
N CYS A 90 -2.46 -4.01 3.83
CA CYS A 90 -1.29 -3.13 3.70
C CYS A 90 -0.03 -3.91 3.29
N ASN A 91 0.18 -5.11 3.85
CA ASN A 91 1.31 -5.96 3.45
C ASN A 91 1.30 -6.25 1.95
N LEU A 92 0.12 -6.51 1.37
CA LEU A 92 -0.01 -6.78 -0.06
C LEU A 92 0.40 -5.56 -0.91
N VAL A 93 -0.03 -4.36 -0.52
CA VAL A 93 0.33 -3.11 -1.23
C VAL A 93 1.83 -2.84 -1.15
N ILE A 94 2.45 -3.04 0.02
CA ILE A 94 3.88 -2.82 0.21
C ILE A 94 4.72 -3.83 -0.57
N ILE A 95 4.32 -5.11 -0.57
CA ILE A 95 5.01 -6.16 -1.35
C ILE A 95 4.90 -5.86 -2.85
N ASP A 96 3.72 -5.46 -3.34
CA ASP A 96 3.56 -5.04 -4.73
C ASP A 96 4.45 -3.84 -5.08
N PHE A 97 4.50 -2.82 -4.22
CA PHE A 97 5.41 -1.68 -4.39
C PHE A 97 6.86 -2.15 -4.49
N ALA A 98 7.33 -2.98 -3.56
CA ALA A 98 8.71 -3.47 -3.54
C ALA A 98 9.07 -4.31 -4.79
N ILE A 99 8.12 -5.07 -5.34
CA ILE A 99 8.29 -5.81 -6.59
C ILE A 99 8.35 -4.86 -7.79
N ARG A 100 7.40 -3.92 -7.93
CA ARG A 100 7.35 -2.97 -9.05
C ARG A 100 8.57 -2.06 -9.13
N HIS A 101 9.13 -1.71 -7.97
CA HIS A 101 10.33 -0.88 -7.85
C HIS A 101 11.64 -1.67 -7.82
N GLY A 102 11.60 -2.99 -8.00
CA GLY A 102 12.81 -3.83 -8.10
C GLY A 102 13.59 -4.00 -6.79
N VAL A 103 12.98 -3.69 -5.65
CA VAL A 103 13.55 -3.94 -4.32
C VAL A 103 13.54 -5.45 -4.03
N LEU A 104 12.41 -6.10 -4.33
CA LEU A 104 12.30 -7.55 -4.36
C LEU A 104 12.42 -8.03 -5.80
N THR A 105 13.30 -8.99 -6.04
CA THR A 105 13.55 -9.59 -7.35
C THR A 105 13.65 -11.11 -7.23
N GLY A 106 13.59 -11.80 -8.37
CA GLY A 106 13.83 -13.25 -8.41
C GLY A 106 15.24 -13.66 -7.95
N ASP A 107 16.21 -12.74 -7.99
CA ASP A 107 17.61 -13.02 -7.62
C ASP A 107 17.86 -12.87 -6.12
N ASN A 108 17.09 -12.00 -5.44
CA ASN A 108 17.32 -11.67 -4.03
C ASN A 108 16.22 -12.20 -3.08
N THR A 109 15.11 -12.72 -3.62
CA THR A 109 13.94 -13.16 -2.83
C THR A 109 13.56 -14.58 -3.22
N PRO A 110 13.88 -15.60 -2.41
CA PRO A 110 13.55 -17.00 -2.71
C PRO A 110 12.06 -17.25 -2.97
N GLU A 111 11.17 -16.53 -2.28
CA GLU A 111 9.72 -16.65 -2.41
C GLU A 111 9.11 -15.72 -3.48
N TYR A 112 9.93 -15.06 -4.31
CA TYR A 112 9.48 -14.02 -5.25
C TYR A 112 8.29 -14.46 -6.12
N ALA A 113 8.35 -15.66 -6.69
CA ALA A 113 7.26 -16.19 -7.53
C ALA A 113 5.94 -16.29 -6.75
N MET A 114 5.97 -16.79 -5.51
CA MET A 114 4.79 -16.87 -4.64
C MET A 114 4.25 -15.48 -4.31
N LEU A 115 5.13 -14.50 -4.07
CA LEU A 115 4.73 -13.12 -3.80
C LEU A 115 4.07 -12.48 -5.03
N CYS A 116 4.61 -12.71 -6.24
CA CYS A 116 4.00 -12.26 -7.49
C CYS A 116 2.62 -12.89 -7.75
N GLU A 117 2.44 -14.17 -7.46
CA GLU A 117 1.15 -14.85 -7.60
C GLU A 117 0.10 -14.29 -6.63
N ARG A 118 0.50 -14.03 -5.38
CA ARG A 118 -0.41 -13.47 -4.36
C ARG A 118 -0.94 -12.09 -4.73
N ARG A 119 -0.19 -11.29 -5.49
CA ARG A 119 -0.67 -10.02 -6.05
C ARG A 119 -1.83 -10.21 -7.03
N ASN A 120 -1.77 -11.28 -7.82
CA ASN A 120 -2.61 -11.51 -8.99
C ASN A 120 -3.71 -12.55 -8.75
N GLN A 121 -4.30 -12.63 -7.55
CA GLN A 121 -5.41 -13.57 -7.30
C GLN A 121 -6.72 -13.12 -7.98
N LEU A 122 -6.69 -13.03 -9.31
CA LEU A 122 -7.86 -13.02 -10.17
C LEU A 122 -8.40 -14.45 -10.23
N GLY A 123 -9.54 -14.66 -9.56
CA GLY A 123 -10.52 -15.67 -9.94
C GLY A 123 -10.01 -17.09 -10.25
N GLY A 124 -9.48 -17.81 -9.24
CA GLY A 124 -9.52 -19.29 -9.20
C GLY A 124 -10.60 -19.78 -8.27
#